data_AF-A0A920TC70-F1
#
_entry.id   AF-A0A920TC70-F1
#
_cell.length_a   1.000
_cell.length_b   1.000
_cell.length_c   1.000
_cell.angle_alpha   90.00
_cell.angle_beta   90.00
_cell.angle_gamma   90.00
#
_symmetry.space_group_name_H-M   'P 1'
#
loop_
_entity.id
_entity.type
_entity.pdbx_description
1 polymer ?
#
loop_
_entity_poly.entity_id
_entity_poly.type
_entity_poly.pdbx_seq_one_letter_code
_entity_poly.pdbx_strand_id
1 'polypeptide(L)'
;MLGISGFESSANFVEEQEPGSFPKTLRNMWIAVSILNPSMAFLTLAVLPVEEVGFHKDHLLAHLGDVTAGGWLKLLISVDAALVLSGAVLTSYVGVTGLVHRMTLDRCLPQFLLKKNKRFGTTHRIIIAFFILAVSVLVVTGGALEALAGVYTLSFLSVMVLLRWATCC
;
A
#
# COMPACT_ATOMS: atom_id res chain seq x y z
N MET A 1 9.23 -2.43 0.06
CA MET A 1 8.18 -2.81 -0.93
C MET A 1 7.08 -1.76 -1.10
N LEU A 2 6.71 -1.01 -0.06
CA LEU A 2 5.66 0.02 -0.12
C LEU A 2 5.86 1.06 -1.24
N GLY A 3 7.12 1.41 -1.57
CA GLY A 3 7.42 2.37 -2.63
C GLY A 3 6.94 1.96 -4.03
N ILE A 4 6.86 0.66 -4.33
CA ILE A 4 6.45 0.15 -5.66
C ILE A 4 4.91 0.09 -5.78
N SER A 5 4.20 -0.16 -4.68
CA SER A 5 2.73 -0.16 -4.64
C SER A 5 2.12 1.18 -5.08
N GLY A 6 2.79 2.29 -4.78
CA GLY A 6 2.26 3.61 -5.13
C GLY A 6 2.27 3.90 -6.64
N PHE A 7 3.06 3.17 -7.43
CA PHE A 7 3.03 3.27 -8.89
C PHE A 7 1.70 2.73 -9.46
N GLU A 8 1.19 1.63 -8.89
CA GLU A 8 -0.12 1.07 -9.24
C GLU A 8 -1.24 2.02 -8.84
N SER A 9 -1.19 2.53 -7.61
CA SER A 9 -2.19 3.50 -7.16
C SER A 9 -2.22 4.75 -8.03
N SER A 10 -1.07 5.27 -8.48
CA SER A 10 -1.04 6.41 -9.39
C SER A 10 -1.68 6.10 -10.75
N ALA A 11 -1.60 4.87 -11.24
CA ALA A 11 -2.26 4.45 -12.48
C ALA A 11 -3.78 4.35 -12.31
N ASN A 12 -4.26 3.95 -11.14
CA ASN A 12 -5.70 3.87 -10.85
C ASN A 12 -6.40 5.24 -10.83
N PHE A 13 -5.66 6.32 -10.54
CA PHE A 13 -6.15 7.71 -10.52
C PHE A 13 -5.77 8.51 -11.78
N VAL A 14 -5.33 7.87 -12.85
CA VAL A 14 -4.89 8.57 -14.08
C VAL A 14 -5.99 9.45 -14.69
N GLU A 15 -7.26 9.07 -14.51
CA GLU A 15 -8.43 9.83 -15.01
C GLU A 15 -8.76 11.09 -14.18
N GLU A 16 -8.33 11.13 -12.92
CA GLU A 16 -8.51 12.31 -12.04
C GLU A 16 -7.27 13.23 -12.07
N GLN A 17 -6.18 12.81 -12.72
CA GLN A 17 -4.94 13.58 -12.85
C GLN A 17 -5.00 14.55 -14.04
N GLU A 18 -4.35 15.71 -13.89
CA GLU A 18 -4.21 16.67 -14.99
C GLU A 18 -3.50 16.01 -16.19
N PRO A 19 -3.97 16.25 -17.43
CA PRO A 19 -3.41 15.63 -18.62
C PRO A 19 -1.91 15.94 -18.75
N GLY A 20 -1.09 14.89 -18.85
CA GLY A 20 0.37 14.99 -18.97
C GLY A 20 1.15 14.99 -17.64
N SER A 21 0.48 14.91 -16.48
CA SER A 21 1.14 14.80 -15.17
C SER A 21 1.60 13.37 -14.82
N PHE A 22 0.91 12.34 -15.32
CA PHE A 22 1.20 10.92 -15.06
C PHE A 22 2.68 10.50 -15.24
N PRO A 23 3.37 10.78 -16.38
CA PRO A 23 4.77 10.42 -16.53
C PRO A 23 5.70 11.18 -15.59
N LYS A 24 5.33 12.40 -15.17
CA LYS A 24 6.11 13.18 -14.20
C LYS A 24 5.99 12.58 -12.80
N THR A 25 4.78 12.14 -12.43
CA THR A 25 4.52 11.46 -11.15
C THR A 25 5.32 10.17 -11.04
N LEU A 26 5.27 9.31 -12.06
CA LEU A 26 6.05 8.06 -12.08
C LEU A 26 7.56 8.33 -12.00
N ARG A 27 8.06 9.32 -12.74
CA ARG A 27 9.49 9.68 -12.72
C ARG A 27 9.94 10.17 -11.34
N ASN A 28 9.19 11.10 -10.74
CA ASN A 28 9.53 11.64 -9.42
C ASN A 28 9.46 10.57 -8.34
N MET A 29 8.45 9.70 -8.42
CA MET A 29 8.30 8.59 -7.48
C MET A 29 9.44 7.58 -7.61
N TRP A 30 9.88 7.26 -8.84
CA TRP A 30 11.02 6.37 -9.08
C TRP A 30 12.33 6.92 -8.54
N ILE A 31 12.59 8.22 -8.75
CA ILE A 31 13.77 8.89 -8.19
C ILE A 31 13.74 8.84 -6.66
N ALA A 32 12.60 9.20 -6.05
CA ALA A 32 12.44 9.19 -4.61
C ALA A 32 12.66 7.79 -4.02
N VAL A 33 12.04 6.75 -4.57
CA VAL A 33 12.18 5.37 -4.10
C VAL A 33 13.60 4.84 -4.26
N SER A 34 14.26 5.17 -5.37
CA SER A 34 15.64 4.73 -5.66
C SER A 34 16.68 5.39 -4.76
N ILE A 35 16.40 6.58 -4.22
CA ILE A 35 17.30 7.27 -3.28
C ILE A 35 16.95 6.90 -1.83
N LEU A 36 15.68 6.93 -1.45
CA LEU A 36 15.23 6.73 -0.07
C LEU A 36 15.41 5.28 0.41
N ASN A 37 15.15 4.27 -0.43
CA ASN A 37 15.27 2.88 0.02
C ASN A 37 16.73 2.51 0.33
N PRO A 38 17.72 2.79 -0.55
CA PRO A 38 19.12 2.51 -0.25
C PRO A 38 19.67 3.39 0.88
N SER A 39 19.27 4.67 0.97
CA SER A 39 19.75 5.55 2.04
C SER A 39 19.25 5.11 3.41
N MET A 40 17.98 4.67 3.52
CA MET A 40 17.45 4.09 4.76
C MET A 40 18.14 2.77 5.11
N ALA A 41 18.39 1.89 4.13
CA ALA A 41 19.12 0.65 4.37
C ALA A 41 20.55 0.92 4.86
N PHE A 42 21.24 1.88 4.25
CA PHE A 42 22.60 2.29 4.64
C PHE A 42 22.63 2.89 6.05
N LEU A 43 21.73 3.82 6.36
CA LEU A 43 21.60 4.40 7.70
C LEU A 43 21.29 3.32 8.75
N THR A 44 20.46 2.34 8.40
CA THR A 44 20.11 1.24 9.30
C THR A 44 21.32 0.38 9.63
N LEU A 45 22.12 0.01 8.62
CA LEU A 45 23.33 -0.79 8.81
C LEU A 45 24.49 -0.02 9.47
N ALA A 46 24.53 1.31 9.29
CA ALA A 46 25.56 2.15 9.90
C ALA A 46 25.32 2.40 11.40
N VAL A 47 24.07 2.26 11.86
CA VAL A 47 23.65 2.55 13.23
C VAL A 47 23.41 1.29 14.05
N LEU A 48 22.76 0.26 13.48
CA LEU A 48 22.48 -0.98 14.19
C LEU A 48 23.51 -2.08 13.87
N PRO A 49 24.00 -2.80 14.89
CA PRO A 49 24.77 -4.02 14.66
C PRO A 49 23.87 -5.08 13.98
N VAL A 50 24.43 -5.76 12.97
CA VAL A 50 23.72 -6.70 12.07
C VAL A 50 23.02 -7.83 12.83
N GLU A 51 23.49 -8.15 14.04
CA GLU A 51 22.97 -9.21 14.91
C GLU A 51 21.58 -8.89 15.50
N GLU A 52 21.24 -7.60 15.70
CA GLU A 52 19.93 -7.17 16.21
C GLU A 52 18.89 -6.94 15.11
N VAL A 53 19.33 -6.81 13.85
CA VAL A 53 18.46 -6.58 12.69
C VAL A 53 17.50 -7.76 12.46
N GLY A 54 17.88 -8.97 12.90
CA GLY A 54 17.06 -10.18 12.81
C GLY A 54 15.92 -10.28 13.83
N PHE A 55 16.07 -9.70 15.02
CA PHE A 55 15.16 -9.94 16.16
C PHE A 55 14.01 -8.93 16.29
N HIS A 56 14.11 -7.72 15.71
CA HIS A 56 13.10 -6.66 15.83
C HIS A 56 12.56 -6.13 14.49
N LYS A 57 12.42 -7.01 13.47
CA LYS A 57 12.01 -6.64 12.09
C LYS A 57 10.77 -5.72 12.02
N ASP A 58 9.82 -5.87 12.93
CA ASP A 58 8.54 -5.15 12.92
C ASP A 58 8.63 -3.71 13.47
N HIS A 59 9.69 -3.37 14.23
CA HIS A 59 9.88 -2.06 14.87
C HIS A 59 11.27 -1.44 14.63
N LEU A 60 11.98 -1.90 13.59
CA LEU A 60 13.36 -1.51 13.30
C LEU A 60 13.59 0.02 13.30
N LEU A 61 12.72 0.79 12.66
CA LEU A 61 12.84 2.26 12.60
C LEU A 61 12.61 2.95 13.96
N ALA A 62 11.68 2.44 14.78
CA ALA A 62 11.41 2.99 16.10
C ALA A 62 12.57 2.69 17.08
N HIS A 63 13.17 1.50 16.95
CA HIS A 63 14.37 1.14 17.70
C HIS A 63 15.61 1.92 17.22
N LEU A 64 15.74 2.13 15.90
CA LEU A 64 16.77 2.98 15.31
C LEU A 64 16.70 4.43 15.84
N GLY A 65 15.49 4.99 15.96
CA GLY A 65 15.26 6.30 16.54
C GLY A 65 15.62 6.38 18.03
N ASP A 66 15.36 5.31 18.78
CA ASP A 66 15.72 5.20 20.20
C ASP A 66 17.24 5.22 20.39
N VAL A 67 17.96 4.43 19.60
CA VAL A 67 19.42 4.27 19.69
C VAL A 67 20.18 5.51 19.19
N THR A 68 19.65 6.23 18.18
CA THR A 68 20.34 7.39 17.57
C THR A 68 20.13 8.71 18.30
N ALA A 69 18.92 8.96 18.80
CA ALA A 69 18.57 10.28 19.35
C ALA A 69 17.64 10.22 20.59
N GLY A 70 17.41 9.02 21.15
CA GLY A 70 16.60 8.81 22.35
C GLY A 70 15.09 8.79 22.09
N GLY A 71 14.31 8.66 23.18
CA GLY A 71 12.87 8.39 23.13
C GLY A 71 12.00 9.45 22.42
N TRP A 72 12.48 10.69 22.26
CA TRP A 72 11.74 11.74 21.54
C TRP A 72 11.64 11.45 20.04
N LEU A 73 12.75 11.05 19.40
CA LEU A 73 12.77 10.76 17.97
C LEU A 73 11.97 9.48 17.66
N LYS A 74 12.04 8.48 18.54
CA LYS A 74 11.20 7.27 18.47
C LYS A 74 9.71 7.61 18.47
N LEU A 75 9.27 8.52 19.34
CA LEU A 75 7.86 8.90 19.45
C LEU A 75 7.40 9.63 18.18
N LEU A 76 8.21 10.56 17.67
CA LEU A 76 7.92 11.29 16.43
C LEU A 76 7.81 10.33 15.24
N ILE A 77 8.77 9.43 15.05
CA ILE A 77 8.76 8.43 13.97
C ILE A 77 7.56 7.48 14.11
N SER A 78 7.22 7.06 15.32
CA SER A 78 6.08 6.16 15.54
C SER A 78 4.74 6.82 15.21
N VAL A 79 4.58 8.11 15.56
CA VAL A 79 3.39 8.89 15.21
C VAL A 79 3.30 9.12 13.71
N ASP A 80 4.40 9.49 13.06
CA ASP A 80 4.47 9.65 11.61
C ASP A 80 4.12 8.35 10.89
N ALA A 81 4.72 7.23 11.31
CA ALA A 81 4.43 5.91 10.76
C ALA A 81 2.94 5.55 10.91
N ALA A 82 2.33 5.79 12.07
CA ALA A 82 0.91 5.53 12.29
C ALA A 82 0.01 6.40 11.39
N LEU A 83 0.34 7.68 11.22
CA LEU A 83 -0.39 8.58 10.32
C LEU A 83 -0.27 8.13 8.85
N VAL A 84 0.94 7.84 8.37
CA VAL A 84 1.18 7.37 7.00
C VAL A 84 0.48 6.04 6.73
N LEU A 85 0.53 5.09 7.67
CA LEU A 85 -0.16 3.79 7.54
C LEU A 85 -1.68 3.98 7.49
N SER A 86 -2.24 4.86 8.32
CA SER A 86 -3.67 5.18 8.29
C SER A 86 -4.11 5.80 6.97
N GLY A 87 -3.28 6.69 6.40
CA GLY A 87 -3.50 7.27 5.08
C GLY A 87 -3.50 6.21 3.97
N ALA A 88 -2.55 5.28 4.00
CA ALA A 88 -2.47 4.17 3.05
C ALA A 88 -3.71 3.24 3.11
N VAL A 89 -4.28 3.05 4.30
CA VAL A 89 -5.53 2.29 4.45
C VAL A 89 -6.69 3.04 3.79
N LEU A 90 -6.84 4.34 4.05
CA LEU A 90 -7.90 5.16 3.44
C LEU A 90 -7.82 5.20 1.91
N THR A 91 -6.63 5.36 1.33
CA THR A 91 -6.44 5.32 -0.13
C THR A 91 -6.81 3.95 -0.72
N SER A 92 -6.53 2.86 -0.01
CA SER A 92 -6.92 1.50 -0.42
C SER A 92 -8.45 1.34 -0.47
N TYR A 93 -9.17 1.89 0.51
CA TYR A 93 -10.64 1.87 0.51
C TYR A 93 -11.23 2.61 -0.70
N VAL A 94 -10.67 3.78 -1.04
CA VAL A 94 -11.11 4.55 -2.21
C VAL A 94 -10.78 3.81 -3.51
N GLY A 95 -9.56 3.26 -3.62
CA GLY A 95 -9.12 2.51 -4.81
C GLY A 95 -9.96 1.27 -5.09
N VAL A 96 -10.19 0.42 -4.09
CA VAL A 96 -11.04 -0.79 -4.24
C VAL A 96 -12.48 -0.42 -4.56
N THR A 97 -13.01 0.64 -3.96
CA THR A 97 -14.36 1.11 -4.26
C THR A 97 -14.49 1.54 -5.72
N GLY A 98 -13.52 2.29 -6.24
CA GLY A 98 -13.47 2.68 -7.66
C GLY A 98 -13.36 1.49 -8.61
N LEU A 99 -12.44 0.56 -8.32
CA LEU A 99 -12.20 -0.62 -9.13
C LEU A 99 -13.45 -1.52 -9.20
N VAL A 100 -14.00 -1.91 -8.06
CA VAL A 100 -15.18 -2.78 -7.99
C VAL A 100 -16.39 -2.09 -8.62
N HIS A 101 -16.51 -0.76 -8.48
CA HIS A 101 -17.57 -0.01 -9.16
C HIS A 101 -17.51 -0.15 -10.68
N ARG A 102 -16.33 0.07 -11.29
CA ARG A 102 -16.14 -0.08 -12.75
C ARG A 102 -16.36 -1.51 -13.22
N MET A 103 -15.76 -2.50 -12.55
CA MET A 103 -15.95 -3.91 -12.91
C MET A 103 -17.41 -4.38 -12.77
N THR A 104 -18.18 -3.79 -11.86
CA THR A 104 -19.62 -4.09 -11.75
C THR A 104 -20.42 -3.40 -12.87
N LEU A 105 -20.02 -2.21 -13.34
CA LEU A 105 -20.62 -1.56 -14.51
C LEU A 105 -20.37 -2.36 -15.79
N ASP A 106 -19.18 -2.96 -15.92
CA ASP A 106 -18.81 -3.87 -17.00
C ASP A 106 -19.48 -5.26 -16.90
N ARG A 107 -20.40 -5.44 -15.94
CA ARG A 107 -21.13 -6.69 -15.66
C ARG A 107 -20.25 -7.90 -15.31
N CYS A 108 -18.97 -7.70 -14.99
CA CYS A 108 -18.09 -8.76 -14.51
C CYS A 108 -18.38 -9.17 -13.05
N LEU A 109 -18.99 -8.29 -12.27
CA LEU A 109 -19.38 -8.51 -10.87
C LEU A 109 -20.91 -8.38 -10.71
N PRO A 110 -21.51 -9.02 -9.68
CA PRO A 110 -22.96 -9.02 -9.52
C PRO A 110 -23.50 -7.62 -9.24
N GLN A 111 -24.53 -7.22 -9.99
CA GLN A 111 -25.17 -5.89 -9.92
C GLN A 111 -25.68 -5.52 -8.51
N PHE A 112 -25.84 -6.50 -7.62
CA PHE A 112 -26.15 -6.31 -6.21
C PHE A 112 -25.11 -5.43 -5.47
N LEU A 113 -23.84 -5.46 -5.91
CA LEU A 113 -22.78 -4.62 -5.33
C LEU A 113 -23.00 -3.14 -5.62
N LEU A 114 -23.59 -2.78 -6.77
CA LEU A 114 -23.90 -1.40 -7.17
C LEU A 114 -25.08 -0.77 -6.44
N LYS A 115 -25.74 -1.48 -5.51
CA LYS A 115 -26.91 -0.95 -4.79
C LYS A 115 -26.49 0.19 -3.86
N LYS A 116 -26.64 1.42 -4.34
CA LYS A 116 -26.35 2.67 -3.62
C LYS A 116 -27.37 2.89 -2.50
N ASN A 117 -26.91 3.44 -1.37
CA ASN A 117 -27.79 3.85 -0.28
C ASN A 117 -28.52 5.15 -0.66
N LYS A 118 -29.83 5.23 -0.37
CA LYS A 118 -30.71 6.35 -0.80
C LYS A 118 -30.32 7.71 -0.22
N ARG A 119 -29.60 7.77 0.91
CA ARG A 119 -29.24 9.05 1.57
C ARG A 119 -27.89 9.65 1.18
N PHE A 120 -26.89 8.82 0.85
CA PHE A 120 -25.52 9.28 0.61
C PHE A 120 -24.99 8.91 -0.78
N GLY A 121 -25.73 8.14 -1.57
CA GLY A 121 -25.29 7.67 -2.89
C GLY A 121 -24.08 6.72 -2.85
N THR A 122 -23.62 6.34 -1.66
CA THR A 122 -22.41 5.52 -1.46
C THR A 122 -22.71 4.03 -1.58
N THR A 123 -21.72 3.31 -2.12
CA THR A 123 -21.76 1.86 -2.32
C THR A 123 -21.30 1.13 -1.05
N HIS A 124 -22.06 1.27 0.03
CA HIS A 124 -21.78 0.70 1.36
C HIS A 124 -21.40 -0.79 1.33
N ARG A 125 -21.92 -1.57 0.39
CA ARG A 125 -21.62 -3.01 0.25
C ARG A 125 -20.20 -3.30 -0.16
N ILE A 126 -19.60 -2.46 -1.02
CA ILE A 126 -18.20 -2.64 -1.43
C ILE A 126 -17.28 -2.38 -0.25
N ILE A 127 -17.55 -1.32 0.51
CA ILE A 127 -16.78 -0.97 1.72
C ILE A 127 -16.88 -2.08 2.76
N ILE A 128 -18.08 -2.61 3.02
CA ILE A 128 -18.29 -3.71 3.97
C ILE A 128 -17.60 -4.98 3.48
N ALA A 129 -17.69 -5.32 2.18
CA ALA A 129 -17.02 -6.48 1.62
C ALA A 129 -15.49 -6.38 1.76
N PHE A 130 -14.92 -5.21 1.48
CA PHE A 130 -13.48 -4.97 1.67
C PHE A 130 -13.07 -5.04 3.14
N PHE A 131 -13.88 -4.50 4.06
CA PHE A 131 -13.64 -4.63 5.49
C PHE A 131 -13.65 -6.10 5.95
N ILE A 132 -14.64 -6.88 5.52
CA ILE A 132 -14.71 -8.33 5.83
C ILE A 132 -13.48 -9.05 5.27
N LEU A 133 -13.06 -8.73 4.06
CA LEU A 133 -11.87 -9.32 3.44
C LEU A 133 -10.61 -8.94 4.24
N ALA A 134 -10.43 -7.67 4.60
CA ALA A 134 -9.29 -7.21 5.40
C ALA A 134 -9.23 -7.88 6.77
N VAL A 135 -10.38 -7.99 7.47
CA VAL A 135 -10.48 -8.71 8.75
C VAL A 135 -10.22 -10.20 8.56
N SER A 136 -10.76 -10.82 7.51
CA SER A 136 -10.50 -12.22 7.20
C SER A 136 -9.01 -12.50 6.99
N VAL A 137 -8.32 -11.62 6.25
CA VAL A 137 -6.88 -11.73 6.05
C VAL A 137 -6.14 -11.56 7.37
N LEU A 138 -6.50 -10.57 8.19
CA LEU A 138 -5.90 -10.37 9.51
C LEU A 138 -6.04 -11.62 10.40
N VAL A 139 -7.23 -12.23 10.42
CA VAL A 139 -7.50 -13.45 11.20
C VAL A 139 -6.72 -14.65 10.66
N VAL A 140 -6.72 -14.87 9.34
CA VAL A 140 -6.02 -16.00 8.71
C VAL A 140 -4.50 -15.89 8.87
N THR A 141 -3.96 -14.67 8.77
CA THR A 141 -2.51 -14.44 8.87
C THR A 141 -2.05 -14.33 10.33
N GLY A 142 -2.97 -14.17 11.28
CA GLY A 142 -2.66 -14.04 12.71
C GLY A 142 -1.74 -12.85 13.03
N GLY A 143 -1.70 -11.84 12.15
CA GLY A 143 -0.75 -10.72 12.24
C GLY A 143 0.65 -11.00 11.73
N ALA A 144 0.93 -12.16 11.11
CA ALA A 144 2.24 -12.47 10.54
C ALA A 144 2.51 -11.63 9.27
N LEU A 145 3.22 -10.51 9.44
CA LEU A 145 3.54 -9.56 8.37
C LEU A 145 4.38 -10.19 7.24
N GLU A 146 5.24 -11.15 7.57
CA GLU A 146 6.10 -11.81 6.59
C GLU A 146 5.30 -12.66 5.58
N ALA A 147 4.30 -13.40 6.06
CA ALA A 147 3.39 -14.15 5.20
C ALA A 147 2.57 -13.20 4.29
N LEU A 148 2.09 -12.09 4.85
CA LEU A 148 1.31 -11.09 4.10
C LEU A 148 2.15 -10.41 3.01
N ALA A 149 3.41 -10.08 3.31
CA ALA A 149 4.35 -9.53 2.34
C ALA A 149 4.61 -10.52 1.19
N GLY A 150 4.74 -11.82 1.48
CA GLY A 150 4.86 -12.86 0.46
C GLY A 150 3.66 -12.91 -0.49
N VAL A 151 2.43 -12.93 0.04
CA VAL A 151 1.22 -12.94 -0.79
C VAL A 151 1.13 -11.67 -1.63
N TYR A 152 1.37 -10.50 -1.03
CA TYR A 152 1.34 -9.21 -1.73
C TYR A 152 2.29 -9.16 -2.92
N THR A 153 3.52 -9.64 -2.73
CA THR A 153 4.55 -9.64 -3.79
C THR A 153 4.23 -10.57 -4.93
N LEU A 154 3.74 -11.77 -4.63
CA LEU A 154 3.30 -12.72 -5.64
C LEU A 154 2.13 -12.15 -6.45
N SER A 155 1.11 -11.59 -5.79
CA SER A 155 -0.03 -10.96 -6.47
C SER A 155 0.42 -9.81 -7.38
N PHE A 156 1.28 -8.91 -6.87
CA PHE A 156 1.77 -7.77 -7.64
C PHE A 156 2.59 -8.21 -8.87
N LEU A 157 3.50 -9.17 -8.69
CA LEU A 157 4.31 -9.70 -9.78
C LEU A 157 3.44 -10.36 -10.86
N SER A 158 2.43 -11.14 -10.46
CA SER A 158 1.48 -11.76 -11.39
C SER A 158 0.71 -10.72 -12.20
N VAL A 159 0.23 -9.65 -11.59
CA VAL A 159 -0.48 -8.57 -12.29
C VAL A 159 0.42 -7.87 -13.31
N MET A 160 1.66 -7.55 -12.91
CA MET A 160 2.62 -6.89 -13.82
C MET A 160 3.01 -7.78 -15.00
N VAL A 161 3.17 -9.09 -14.79
CA VAL A 161 3.39 -10.05 -15.87
C VAL A 161 2.17 -10.10 -16.79
N LEU A 162 0.96 -10.18 -16.25
CA LEU A 162 -0.27 -10.23 -17.04
C LEU A 162 -0.48 -8.96 -17.87
N LEU A 163 -0.22 -7.77 -17.31
CA LEU A 163 -0.29 -6.50 -18.03
C LEU A 163 0.69 -6.48 -19.20
N ARG A 164 1.93 -6.95 -19.00
CA ARG A 164 2.93 -7.02 -20.07
C ARG A 164 2.51 -7.96 -21.20
N TRP A 165 1.92 -9.10 -20.88
CA TRP A 165 1.38 -10.04 -21.87
C TRP A 165 0.19 -9.43 -22.63
N ALA A 166 -0.74 -8.77 -21.93
CA ALA A 166 -1.92 -8.17 -22.53
C ALA A 166 -1.60 -7.01 -23.49
N THR A 167 -0.53 -6.24 -23.24
CA THR A 167 -0.07 -5.17 -24.15
C THR A 167 0.71 -5.65 -25.37
N CYS A 168 1.07 -6.94 -25.41
CA CYS A 168 1.84 -7.53 -26.51
C CYS A 168 0.96 -8.20 -27.57
N CYS A 169 -0.35 -8.33 -27.32
CA CYS A 169 -1.37 -8.75 -28.29
C CYS A 169 -2.17 -7.53 -28.79
#